data_AF-A0A7S4D7G1-F1
#
_entry.id   AF-A0A7S4D7G1-F1
#
_cell.length_a   1.000
_cell.length_b   1.000
_cell.length_c   1.000
_cell.angle_alpha   90.00
_cell.angle_beta   90.00
_cell.angle_gamma   90.00
#
_symmetry.space_group_name_H-M   'P 1'
#
loop_
_entity.id
_entity.type
_entity.pdbx_description
1 polymer ?
#
loop_
_entity_poly.entity_id
_entity_poly.type
_entity_poly.pdbx_seq_one_letter_code
_entity_poly.pdbx_strand_id
1 'polypeptide(L)'
;GGGDGGGGGEGAEPELWRLCEDLLRPVAPEARWNALAVTRGFRGSPHVDAHDTTHQHVVALGDFEGGRLCAEAAGGRAEARVDVRGRVGRVDGRGVHWVSGWRGERYSVVWYSTDPAHATPRAPQEEHNRWMAHMNDEQLRDWKNDDVGNKEENNHENMKSIREPMAPL
;
A
#
# COMPACT_ATOMS: atom_id res chain seq x y z
N GLY A 1 49.07 -11.81 -11.20
CA GLY A 1 48.79 -10.39 -10.92
C GLY A 1 47.43 -10.05 -11.48
N GLY A 2 46.62 -9.32 -10.69
CA GLY A 2 45.31 -8.75 -11.03
C GLY A 2 44.18 -9.79 -11.11
N GLY A 3 43.14 -9.82 -10.28
CA GLY A 3 42.58 -8.80 -9.41
C GLY A 3 41.57 -7.92 -10.14
N ASP A 4 40.30 -8.35 -10.16
CA ASP A 4 39.09 -7.51 -10.16
C ASP A 4 37.91 -8.45 -9.83
N GLY A 5 37.08 -8.26 -8.80
CA GLY A 5 36.72 -7.02 -8.13
C GLY A 5 35.25 -6.66 -8.35
N GLY A 6 34.32 -7.63 -8.44
CA GLY A 6 32.88 -7.38 -8.60
C GLY A 6 32.09 -7.82 -7.37
N GLY A 7 32.01 -6.99 -6.33
CA GLY A 7 31.12 -7.19 -5.19
C GLY A 7 29.68 -6.82 -5.56
N GLY A 8 28.87 -7.80 -5.97
CA GLY A 8 27.44 -7.66 -6.23
C GLY A 8 26.62 -8.00 -4.98
N GLY A 9 25.59 -7.20 -4.68
CA GLY A 9 24.81 -7.26 -3.44
C GLY A 9 23.94 -8.50 -3.27
N GLU A 10 24.52 -9.58 -2.74
CA GLU A 10 23.86 -10.88 -2.48
C GLU A 10 22.87 -10.90 -1.28
N GLY A 11 22.33 -9.75 -0.84
CA GLY A 11 21.45 -9.71 0.35
C GLY A 11 20.22 -8.79 0.27
N ALA A 12 20.21 -7.79 -0.62
CA ALA A 12 19.16 -6.76 -0.60
C ALA A 12 17.81 -7.26 -1.14
N GLU A 13 17.81 -8.16 -2.13
CA GLU A 13 16.57 -8.68 -2.73
C GLU A 13 15.80 -9.64 -1.79
N PRO A 14 16.43 -10.62 -1.13
CA PRO A 14 15.77 -11.43 -0.11
C PRO A 14 15.27 -10.61 1.09
N GLU A 15 16.04 -9.61 1.52
CA GLU A 15 15.64 -8.76 2.65
C GLU A 15 14.43 -7.88 2.29
N LEU A 16 14.44 -7.24 1.11
CA LEU A 16 13.30 -6.45 0.64
C LEU A 16 12.04 -7.29 0.50
N TRP A 17 12.15 -8.50 -0.06
CA TRP A 17 11.04 -9.44 -0.15
C TRP A 17 10.46 -9.73 1.24
N ARG A 18 11.32 -10.08 2.20
CA ARG A 18 10.92 -10.38 3.59
C ARG A 18 10.22 -9.19 4.25
N LEU A 19 10.75 -7.97 4.09
CA LEU A 19 10.13 -6.75 4.61
C LEU A 19 8.75 -6.49 3.99
N CYS A 20 8.60 -6.75 2.68
CA CYS A 20 7.31 -6.64 2.01
C CYS A 20 6.32 -7.72 2.48
N GLU A 21 6.80 -8.92 2.79
CA GLU A 21 5.98 -9.97 3.39
C GLU A 21 5.52 -9.59 4.80
N ASP A 22 6.43 -9.11 5.66
CA ASP A 22 6.12 -8.64 7.01
C ASP A 22 5.10 -7.50 7.00
N LEU A 23 5.11 -6.65 5.98
CA LEU A 23 4.13 -5.58 5.82
C LEU A 23 2.74 -6.08 5.43
N LEU A 24 2.65 -7.02 4.47
CA LEU A 24 1.36 -7.44 3.91
C LEU A 24 0.69 -8.54 4.73
N ARG A 25 1.44 -9.52 5.25
CA ARG A 25 0.89 -10.71 5.91
C ARG A 25 -0.08 -10.41 7.04
N PRO A 26 0.17 -9.44 7.93
CA PRO A 26 -0.77 -9.10 9.00
C PRO A 26 -2.09 -8.50 8.48
N VAL A 27 -2.06 -7.86 7.30
CA VAL A 27 -3.21 -7.14 6.73
C VAL A 27 -3.97 -7.98 5.71
N ALA A 28 -3.32 -8.89 4.99
CA ALA A 28 -3.95 -9.73 3.98
C ALA A 28 -3.34 -11.15 4.00
N PRO A 29 -3.59 -11.94 5.05
CA PRO A 29 -3.04 -13.30 5.18
C PRO A 29 -3.51 -14.24 4.04
N GLU A 30 -4.66 -13.94 3.44
CA GLU A 30 -5.21 -14.64 2.28
C GLU A 30 -4.48 -14.32 0.97
N ALA A 31 -3.75 -13.20 0.91
CA ALA A 31 -3.08 -12.78 -0.32
C ALA A 31 -2.08 -13.85 -0.80
N ARG A 32 -2.00 -13.98 -2.12
CA ARG A 32 -1.02 -14.80 -2.83
C ARG A 32 -0.31 -13.89 -3.82
N TRP A 33 1.00 -13.96 -3.87
CA TRP A 33 1.83 -13.20 -4.80
C TRP A 33 3.07 -14.01 -5.14
N ASN A 34 3.58 -13.82 -6.34
CA ASN A 34 4.90 -14.35 -6.76
C ASN A 34 5.78 -13.24 -7.33
N ALA A 35 5.31 -11.99 -7.31
CA ALA A 35 6.03 -10.83 -7.80
C ALA A 35 5.74 -9.59 -6.94
N LEU A 36 6.71 -8.69 -6.92
CA LEU A 36 6.63 -7.36 -6.30
C LEU A 36 7.02 -6.32 -7.34
N ALA A 37 6.23 -5.25 -7.45
CA ALA A 37 6.67 -4.03 -8.12
C ALA A 37 7.01 -2.97 -7.07
N VAL A 38 8.30 -2.67 -6.92
CA VAL A 38 8.81 -1.62 -6.03
C VAL A 38 9.27 -0.45 -6.89
N THR A 39 8.61 0.71 -6.74
CA THR A 39 8.83 1.86 -7.62
C THR A 39 9.06 3.15 -6.84
N ARG A 40 9.88 4.05 -7.40
CA ARG A 40 10.08 5.42 -6.92
C ARG A 40 9.60 6.40 -7.97
N GLY A 41 8.66 7.28 -7.61
CA GLY A 41 8.18 8.35 -8.48
C GLY A 41 7.45 7.90 -9.75
N PHE A 42 7.08 6.62 -9.87
CA PHE A 42 6.39 6.09 -11.04
C PHE A 42 4.93 6.54 -11.08
N ARG A 43 4.51 7.17 -12.18
CA ARG A 43 3.11 7.53 -12.45
C ARG A 43 2.54 6.61 -13.53
N GLY A 44 1.78 5.60 -13.14
CA GLY A 44 0.99 4.82 -14.09
C GLY A 44 -0.15 5.67 -14.67
N SER A 45 -0.17 5.85 -15.99
CA SER A 45 -1.36 6.33 -16.74
C SER A 45 -2.48 5.28 -16.67
N PRO A 46 -3.74 5.59 -17.02
CA PRO A 46 -4.80 4.57 -17.09
C PRO A 46 -4.37 3.34 -17.90
N HIS A 47 -4.39 2.17 -17.27
CA HIS A 47 -3.96 0.90 -17.87
C HIS A 47 -4.62 -0.31 -17.19
N VAL A 48 -4.42 -1.48 -17.79
CA VAL A 48 -4.80 -2.80 -17.28
C VAL A 48 -3.56 -3.67 -17.22
N ASP A 49 -3.37 -4.39 -16.12
CA ASP A 49 -2.31 -5.37 -15.97
C ASP A 49 -2.79 -6.73 -16.51
N ALA A 50 -2.59 -6.92 -17.82
CA ALA A 50 -3.16 -8.05 -18.56
C ALA A 50 -2.66 -9.44 -18.11
N HIS A 51 -1.53 -9.48 -17.39
CA HIS A 51 -0.91 -10.73 -16.91
C HIS A 51 -1.24 -11.06 -15.46
N ASP A 52 -1.94 -10.18 -14.75
CA ASP A 52 -2.33 -10.44 -13.38
C ASP A 52 -3.36 -11.55 -13.28
N THR A 53 -3.18 -12.42 -12.29
CA THR A 53 -4.11 -13.49 -11.94
C THR A 53 -4.79 -13.24 -10.60
N THR A 54 -4.27 -12.33 -9.77
CA THR A 54 -4.78 -12.02 -8.42
C THR A 54 -5.36 -10.60 -8.34
N HIS A 55 -6.03 -10.29 -7.24
CA HIS A 55 -6.13 -8.91 -6.77
C HIS A 55 -4.74 -8.39 -6.42
N GLN A 56 -4.50 -7.13 -6.72
CA GLN A 56 -3.29 -6.43 -6.31
C GLN A 56 -3.48 -5.84 -4.92
N HIS A 57 -2.43 -5.91 -4.12
CA HIS A 57 -2.33 -5.14 -2.88
C HIS A 57 -1.30 -4.04 -3.10
N VAL A 58 -1.57 -2.84 -2.61
CA VAL A 58 -0.76 -1.66 -2.92
C VAL A 58 -0.56 -0.83 -1.66
N VAL A 59 0.68 -0.43 -1.38
CA VAL A 59 0.99 0.62 -0.41
C VAL A 59 1.83 1.70 -1.08
N ALA A 60 1.63 2.94 -0.68
CA ALA A 60 2.47 4.06 -1.01
C ALA A 60 3.15 4.60 0.25
N LEU A 61 4.45 4.85 0.15
CA LEU A 61 5.32 5.29 1.24
C LEU A 61 6.03 6.59 0.85
N GLY A 62 6.64 7.25 1.84
CA GLY A 62 7.36 8.51 1.67
C GLY A 62 6.54 9.73 2.09
N ASP A 63 7.15 10.90 1.94
CA ASP A 63 6.54 12.18 2.26
C ASP A 63 5.94 12.83 1.00
N PHE A 64 4.64 12.62 0.80
CA PHE A 64 3.93 13.11 -0.37
C PHE A 64 2.48 13.50 -0.06
N GLU A 65 1.94 14.42 -0.87
CA GLU A 65 0.54 14.84 -0.84
C GLU A 65 -0.14 14.50 -2.17
N GLY A 66 -1.37 13.96 -2.12
CA GLY A 66 -2.10 13.45 -3.28
C GLY A 66 -1.81 11.97 -3.56
N GLY A 67 -1.66 11.58 -4.82
CA GLY A 67 -1.14 10.26 -5.22
C GLY A 67 -2.04 9.07 -4.91
N ARG A 68 -3.36 9.27 -5.01
CA ARG A 68 -4.38 8.23 -4.78
C ARG A 68 -4.30 7.18 -5.87
N LEU A 69 -4.54 5.93 -5.49
CA LEU A 69 -4.78 4.86 -6.45
C LEU A 69 -6.23 5.01 -6.96
N CYS A 70 -6.38 5.14 -8.26
CA CYS A 70 -7.65 5.34 -8.93
C CYS A 70 -8.01 4.09 -9.72
N ALA A 71 -9.28 3.69 -9.69
CA ALA A 71 -9.80 2.59 -10.49
C ALA A 71 -11.18 2.96 -11.05
N GLU A 72 -11.49 2.48 -12.25
CA GLU A 72 -12.84 2.61 -12.79
C GLU A 72 -13.84 1.83 -11.91
N ALA A 73 -14.91 2.51 -11.50
CA ALA A 73 -16.03 1.91 -10.80
C ALA A 73 -17.06 1.35 -11.78
N ALA A 74 -18.02 0.58 -11.29
CA ALA A 74 -18.98 -0.14 -12.12
C ALA A 74 -19.63 0.76 -13.21
N GLY A 75 -19.49 0.33 -14.47
CA GLY A 75 -20.06 1.02 -15.63
C GLY A 75 -19.23 2.17 -16.21
N GLY A 76 -17.99 2.40 -15.74
CA GLY A 76 -17.05 3.37 -16.34
C GLY A 76 -17.47 4.83 -16.18
N ARG A 77 -18.47 5.13 -15.34
CA ARG A 77 -19.00 6.48 -15.13
C ARG A 77 -18.53 7.13 -13.84
N ALA A 78 -17.85 6.37 -12.98
CA ALA A 78 -17.34 6.83 -11.71
C ALA A 78 -15.93 6.27 -11.51
N GLU A 79 -15.12 7.00 -10.74
CA GLU A 79 -13.79 6.59 -10.32
C GLU A 79 -13.80 6.37 -8.81
N ALA A 80 -13.23 5.26 -8.34
CA ALA A 80 -12.88 5.11 -6.94
C ALA A 80 -11.50 5.74 -6.72
N ARG A 81 -11.35 6.49 -5.62
CA ARG A 81 -10.06 7.04 -5.19
C ARG A 81 -9.66 6.42 -3.86
N VAL A 82 -8.69 5.52 -3.91
CA VAL A 82 -8.20 4.77 -2.75
C VAL A 82 -7.01 5.49 -2.14
N ASP A 83 -7.07 5.71 -0.82
CA ASP A 83 -5.89 6.12 -0.06
C ASP A 83 -4.96 4.94 0.15
N VAL A 84 -3.73 5.06 -0.34
CA VAL A 84 -2.69 4.05 -0.13
C VAL A 84 -1.49 4.62 0.63
N ARG A 85 -1.54 5.89 1.10
CA ARG A 85 -0.43 6.49 1.85
C ARG A 85 -0.37 5.88 3.25
N GLY A 86 0.70 5.13 3.52
CA GLY A 86 0.94 4.48 4.81
C GLY A 86 -0.09 3.42 5.18
N ARG A 87 -0.86 2.91 4.21
CA ARG A 87 -1.90 1.89 4.41
C ARG A 87 -2.03 1.01 3.17
N VAL A 88 -2.34 -0.27 3.37
CA VAL A 88 -2.54 -1.22 2.26
C VAL A 88 -3.91 -1.00 1.65
N GLY A 89 -3.94 -0.68 0.36
CA GLY A 89 -5.13 -0.72 -0.47
C GLY A 89 -5.20 -2.00 -1.31
N ARG A 90 -6.39 -2.26 -1.88
CA ARG A 90 -6.65 -3.41 -2.75
C ARG A 90 -7.39 -2.96 -4.00
N VAL A 91 -7.01 -3.52 -5.15
CA VAL A 91 -7.62 -3.29 -6.46
C VAL A 91 -7.58 -4.58 -7.28
N ASP A 92 -8.48 -4.73 -8.23
CA ASP A 92 -8.32 -5.70 -9.31
C ASP A 92 -7.53 -5.03 -10.46
N GLY A 93 -6.21 -5.24 -10.51
CA GLY A 93 -5.33 -4.66 -11.54
C GLY A 93 -5.68 -5.10 -12.98
N ARG A 94 -6.52 -6.13 -13.11
CA ARG A 94 -7.05 -6.61 -14.39
C ARG A 94 -8.22 -5.75 -14.89
N GLY A 95 -8.60 -4.70 -14.15
CA GLY A 95 -9.45 -3.58 -14.57
C GLY A 95 -8.66 -2.28 -14.73
N VAL A 96 -9.27 -1.25 -15.34
CA VAL A 96 -8.57 0.03 -15.60
C VAL A 96 -8.28 0.77 -14.30
N HIS A 97 -7.01 1.11 -14.10
CA HIS A 97 -6.55 1.84 -12.92
C HIS A 97 -5.35 2.75 -13.22
N TRP A 98 -5.09 3.73 -12.35
CA TRP A 98 -4.02 4.72 -12.48
C TRP A 98 -3.66 5.35 -11.12
N VAL A 99 -2.62 6.18 -11.09
CA VAL A 99 -2.27 6.99 -9.92
C VAL A 99 -2.57 8.46 -10.19
N SER A 100 -3.36 9.09 -9.32
CA SER A 100 -3.67 10.53 -9.41
C SER A 100 -2.41 11.38 -9.21
N GLY A 101 -2.48 12.67 -9.55
CA GLY A 101 -1.35 13.59 -9.32
C GLY A 101 -0.92 13.66 -7.84
N TRP A 102 0.38 13.85 -7.60
CA TRP A 102 0.97 14.07 -6.27
C TRP A 102 2.13 15.08 -6.31
N ARG A 103 2.51 15.57 -5.13
CA ARG A 103 3.73 16.35 -4.84
C ARG A 103 4.56 15.63 -3.77
N GLY A 104 5.88 15.81 -3.78
CA GLY A 104 6.79 15.19 -2.82
C GLY A 104 7.36 13.86 -3.30
N GLU A 105 7.93 13.10 -2.36
CA GLU A 105 8.60 11.83 -2.63
C GLU A 105 7.66 10.65 -2.35
N ARG A 106 7.36 9.89 -3.40
CA ARG A 106 6.45 8.74 -3.35
C ARG A 106 7.17 7.48 -3.79
N TYR A 107 7.14 6.49 -2.93
CA TYR A 107 7.48 5.10 -3.25
C TYR A 107 6.19 4.28 -3.28
N SER A 108 6.19 3.18 -4.01
CA SER A 108 5.11 2.19 -3.93
C SER A 108 5.64 0.77 -3.95
N VAL A 109 4.92 -0.10 -3.24
CA VAL A 109 5.05 -1.55 -3.32
C VAL A 109 3.70 -2.10 -3.78
N VAL A 110 3.74 -2.94 -4.81
CA VAL A 110 2.57 -3.68 -5.32
C VAL A 110 2.86 -5.16 -5.24
N TRP A 111 1.98 -5.91 -4.56
CA TRP A 111 1.99 -7.37 -4.53
C TRP A 111 0.98 -7.91 -5.53
N TYR A 112 1.44 -8.77 -6.43
CA TYR A 112 0.60 -9.38 -7.46
C TYR A 112 1.10 -10.76 -7.83
N SER A 113 0.29 -11.51 -8.57
CA SER A 113 0.73 -12.75 -9.17
C SER A 113 0.38 -12.86 -10.64
N THR A 114 1.26 -13.52 -11.38
CA THR A 114 1.03 -13.97 -12.76
C THR A 114 0.79 -15.48 -12.84
N ASP A 115 0.83 -16.19 -11.70
CA ASP A 115 0.62 -17.64 -11.64
C ASP A 115 -0.90 -17.96 -11.63
N PRO A 116 -1.42 -18.74 -12.59
CA PRO A 116 -2.82 -19.15 -12.60
C PRO A 116 -3.24 -19.93 -11.35
N ALA A 117 -2.33 -20.61 -10.65
CA ALA A 117 -2.62 -21.33 -9.41
C ALA A 117 -2.98 -20.39 -8.25
N HIS A 118 -2.60 -19.11 -8.33
CA HIS A 118 -2.95 -18.08 -7.35
C HIS A 118 -4.25 -17.34 -7.70
N ALA A 119 -4.92 -17.71 -8.80
CA ALA A 119 -5.97 -16.88 -9.37
C ALA A 119 -7.09 -16.54 -8.37
N THR A 120 -7.41 -15.26 -8.26
CA THR A 120 -8.60 -14.79 -7.53
C THR A 120 -9.73 -14.52 -8.52
N PRO A 121 -11.02 -14.64 -8.11
CA PRO A 121 -12.14 -14.16 -8.90
C PRO A 121 -11.94 -12.69 -9.29
N ARG A 122 -12.52 -12.27 -10.42
CA ARG A 122 -12.59 -10.84 -10.74
C ARG A 122 -13.63 -10.17 -9.86
N ALA A 123 -13.31 -9.00 -9.32
CA ALA A 123 -14.19 -8.27 -8.45
C ALA A 123 -14.28 -6.79 -8.86
N PRO A 124 -15.45 -6.15 -8.73
CA PRO A 124 -15.57 -4.72 -8.98
C PRO A 124 -14.95 -3.92 -7.82
N GLN A 125 -14.59 -2.67 -8.09
CA GLN A 125 -13.86 -1.85 -7.10
C GLN A 125 -14.62 -1.63 -5.79
N GLU A 126 -15.96 -1.67 -5.81
CA GLU A 126 -16.80 -1.58 -4.61
C GLU A 126 -16.56 -2.72 -3.61
N GLU A 127 -16.21 -3.91 -4.10
CA GLU A 127 -15.86 -5.04 -3.24
C GLU A 127 -14.53 -4.81 -2.52
N HIS A 128 -13.53 -4.26 -3.22
CA HIS A 128 -12.27 -3.89 -2.59
C HIS A 128 -12.46 -2.74 -1.60
N ASN A 129 -13.32 -1.77 -1.89
CA ASN A 129 -13.65 -0.69 -0.97
C ASN A 129 -14.27 -1.22 0.33
N ARG A 130 -15.15 -2.23 0.26
CA ARG A 130 -15.69 -2.90 1.46
C ARG A 130 -14.60 -3.62 2.25
N TRP A 131 -13.70 -4.33 1.57
CA TRP A 131 -12.55 -4.98 2.23
C TRP A 131 -11.66 -3.97 2.96
N MET A 132 -11.34 -2.83 2.32
CA MET A 132 -10.52 -1.77 2.93
C MET A 132 -11.22 -1.09 4.10
N ALA A 133 -12.54 -0.89 4.03
CA ALA A 133 -13.31 -0.34 5.14
C ALA A 133 -13.29 -1.26 6.37
N HIS A 134 -13.45 -2.57 6.15
CA HIS A 134 -13.36 -3.57 7.21
C HIS A 134 -11.97 -3.59 7.85
N MET A 135 -10.91 -3.57 7.04
CA MET A 135 -9.53 -3.53 7.52
C MET A 135 -9.22 -2.26 8.33
N ASN A 136 -9.68 -1.09 7.90
CA ASN A 136 -9.50 0.13 8.68
C ASN A 136 -10.20 0.04 10.03
N ASP A 137 -11.41 -0.54 10.09
CA ASP A 137 -12.13 -0.73 11.35
C ASP A 137 -11.40 -1.70 12.29
N GLU A 138 -10.81 -2.78 11.76
CA GLU A 138 -9.99 -3.72 12.53
C GLU A 138 -8.66 -3.11 12.99
N GLN A 139 -7.93 -2.46 12.09
CA GLN A 139 -6.68 -1.75 12.44
C GLN A 139 -6.91 -0.66 13.49
N LEU A 140 -8.02 0.08 13.40
CA LEU A 140 -8.40 1.06 14.42
C LEU A 140 -8.79 0.42 15.76
N ARG A 141 -9.32 -0.81 15.76
CA ARG A 141 -9.61 -1.56 16.99
C ARG A 141 -8.32 -2.07 17.63
N ASP A 142 -7.43 -2.66 16.85
CA ASP A 142 -6.15 -3.18 17.35
C ASP A 142 -5.27 -2.04 17.89
N TRP A 143 -5.15 -0.92 17.19
CA TRP A 143 -4.44 0.26 17.72
C TRP A 143 -5.03 0.77 19.04
N LYS A 144 -6.36 0.78 19.17
CA LYS A 144 -7.02 1.16 20.43
C LYS A 144 -6.80 0.13 21.53
N ASN A 145 -6.71 -1.15 21.21
CA ASN A 145 -6.48 -2.23 22.17
C ASN A 145 -5.01 -2.26 22.63
N ASP A 146 -4.06 -1.98 21.74
CA ASP A 146 -2.64 -1.81 22.05
C ASP A 146 -2.41 -0.61 22.99
N ASP A 147 -3.19 0.46 22.85
CA ASP A 147 -3.15 1.64 23.74
C ASP A 147 -3.84 1.39 25.10
N VAL A 148 -4.61 0.30 25.25
CA VAL A 148 -5.16 -0.15 26.55
C VAL A 148 -4.17 -1.09 27.26
N GLY A 149 -3.28 -1.76 26.52
CA GLY A 149 -2.22 -2.62 27.06
C GLY A 149 -0.99 -1.91 27.62
N ASN A 150 -0.87 -0.59 27.44
CA ASN A 150 0.30 0.19 27.87
C ASN A 150 -0.03 1.31 28.88
N LYS A 151 -1.16 1.20 29.60
CA LYS A 151 -1.63 2.20 30.58
C LYS A 151 -1.40 1.85 32.05
N GLU A 152 -0.50 0.92 32.34
CA GLU A 152 0.15 0.86 33.65
C GLU A 152 1.65 1.09 33.43
N GLU A 153 2.19 2.13 34.09
CA GLU A 153 3.60 2.58 34.08
C GLU A 153 4.04 3.58 32.98
N ASN A 154 3.56 4.83 33.04
CA ASN A 154 4.44 5.91 33.48
C ASN A 154 3.75 7.27 33.65
N ASN A 155 4.33 8.02 34.57
CA ASN A 155 3.83 9.19 35.25
C ASN A 155 3.74 10.43 34.35
N HIS A 156 2.78 11.29 34.69
CA HIS A 156 2.55 12.70 34.34
C HIS A 156 3.56 13.46 33.43
N GLU A 157 2.96 14.32 32.59
CA GLU A 157 3.54 15.47 31.85
C GLU A 157 4.14 15.21 30.45
N ASN A 158 3.32 15.25 29.39
CA ASN A 158 3.38 16.26 28.31
C ASN A 158 2.44 15.87 27.16
N MET A 159 1.30 16.54 27.04
CA MET A 159 0.56 16.58 25.77
C MET A 159 0.15 18.04 25.52
N LYS A 160 1.08 18.82 24.97
CA LYS A 160 0.74 20.12 24.37
C LYS A 160 0.11 19.85 23.01
N SER A 161 -1.19 20.13 22.91
CA SER A 161 -1.93 20.22 21.66
C SER A 161 -1.23 21.20 20.73
N ILE A 162 -0.78 20.74 19.56
CA ILE A 162 -0.26 21.61 18.50
C ILE A 162 -1.46 21.95 17.60
N ARG A 163 -2.05 23.12 17.81
CA ARG A 163 -2.90 23.79 16.80
C ARG A 163 -1.99 24.73 15.99
N GLU A 164 -2.08 24.68 14.67
CA GLU A 164 -1.37 25.64 13.81
C GLU A 164 -1.85 27.08 14.07
N PRO A 165 -0.96 28.09 14.08
CA PRO A 165 -1.37 29.48 14.09
C PRO A 165 -1.74 29.94 12.68
N MET A 166 -2.97 30.43 12.49
CA MET A 166 -3.28 31.30 11.36
C MET A 166 -2.48 32.61 11.52
N ALA A 167 -1.68 32.94 10.51
CA ALA A 167 -1.01 34.24 10.43
C ALA A 167 -2.03 35.32 10.00
N PRO A 168 -2.07 36.49 10.66
CA PRO A 168 -2.74 37.66 10.13
C PRO A 168 -1.73 38.60 9.46
N LEU A 169 -2.04 39.04 8.23
CA LEU A 169 -2.02 40.45 7.81
C LEU A 169 -2.99 40.62 6.63
#